data_AF-A0A9Q1HKW4-F1
#
_entry.id   AF-A0A9Q1HKW4-F1
#
_cell.length_a   1.000
_cell.length_b   1.000
_cell.length_c   1.000
_cell.angle_alpha   90.00
_cell.angle_beta   90.00
_cell.angle_gamma   90.00
#
_symmetry.space_group_name_H-M   'P 1'
#
loop_
_entity.id
_entity.type
_entity.pdbx_description
1 polymer ?
#
loop_
_entity_poly.entity_id
_entity_poly.type
_entity_poly.pdbx_seq_one_letter_code
_entity_poly.pdbx_strand_id
1 'polypeptide(L)'
;MVNHVRQCDKETIKATLDAMFEDGLYSWGIIVMTYVFIRKCAQRSREQGKDKDTIEQLAQFVGEYVEDRCTQWIEQREGWDDFCQTFMKNTHNSRATAIKPMVIAVVTMTLAYK
;
A
#
# COMPACT_ATOMS: atom_id res chain seq x y z
N MET A 1 23.57 0.29 17.12
CA MET A 1 22.72 0.98 16.12
C MET A 1 21.49 0.11 15.79
N VAL A 2 20.57 -0.10 16.74
CA VAL A 2 19.38 -0.98 16.55
C VAL A 2 18.14 -0.39 17.23
N ASN A 3 17.88 0.91 17.04
CA ASN A 3 16.72 1.58 17.68
C ASN A 3 15.80 2.35 16.72
N HIS A 4 16.15 2.53 15.43
CA HIS A 4 15.29 3.28 14.50
C HIS A 4 14.14 2.48 13.88
N VAL A 5 14.16 1.14 13.92
CA VAL A 5 13.10 0.31 13.30
C VAL A 5 11.88 0.11 14.24
N ARG A 6 11.85 0.72 15.43
CA ARG A 6 10.78 0.50 16.42
C ARG A 6 9.55 1.37 16.23
N GLN A 7 9.64 2.42 15.42
CA GLN A 7 8.61 3.46 15.35
C GLN A 7 8.07 3.56 13.93
N CYS A 8 6.74 3.50 13.80
CA CYS A 8 6.04 3.75 12.54
C CYS A 8 5.67 5.24 12.46
N ASP A 9 6.67 6.11 12.55
CA ASP A 9 6.51 7.54 12.29
C ASP A 9 6.53 7.84 10.77
N LYS A 10 6.01 9.02 10.42
CA LYS A 10 5.77 9.42 9.03
C LYS A 10 7.08 9.51 8.25
N GLU A 11 8.15 10.00 8.87
CA GLU A 11 9.46 10.19 8.26
C GLU A 11 10.11 8.86 7.90
N THR A 12 10.11 7.89 8.83
CA THR A 12 10.65 6.55 8.61
C THR A 12 9.88 5.81 7.53
N ILE A 13 8.55 5.96 7.52
CA ILE A 13 7.69 5.38 6.50
C ILE A 13 8.00 6.02 5.14
N LYS A 14 8.06 7.35 5.06
CA LYS A 14 8.42 8.04 3.81
C LYS A 14 9.76 7.57 3.27
N ALA A 15 10.80 7.50 4.09
CA ALA A 15 12.12 7.06 3.66
C ALA A 15 12.09 5.60 3.14
N THR A 16 11.28 4.74 3.76
CA THR A 16 11.09 3.36 3.29
C THR A 16 10.38 3.34 1.94
N LEU A 17 9.34 4.15 1.76
CA LEU A 17 8.64 4.26 0.47
C LEU A 17 9.55 4.85 -0.61
N ASP A 18 10.32 5.90 -0.31
CA ASP A 18 11.28 6.49 -1.25
C ASP A 18 12.26 5.41 -1.77
N ALA A 19 12.77 4.55 -0.88
CA ALA A 19 13.64 3.44 -1.24
C ALA A 19 12.93 2.34 -2.06
N MET A 20 11.64 2.06 -1.80
CA MET A 20 10.86 1.09 -2.59
C MET A 20 10.63 1.54 -4.03
N PHE A 21 10.61 2.86 -4.26
CA PHE A 21 10.41 3.48 -5.58
C PHE A 21 11.70 4.11 -6.13
N GLU A 22 12.85 3.72 -5.58
CA GLU A 22 14.16 4.11 -6.11
C GLU A 22 14.33 3.59 -7.54
N ASP A 23 15.11 4.29 -8.36
CA ASP A 23 15.34 4.00 -9.78
C ASP A 23 14.09 4.00 -10.70
N GLY A 24 12.94 4.48 -10.22
CA GLY A 24 11.71 4.51 -11.01
C GLY A 24 11.13 3.12 -11.29
N LEU A 25 11.43 2.15 -10.43
CA LEU A 25 10.87 0.81 -10.49
C LEU A 25 9.40 0.83 -10.05
N TYR A 26 8.51 1.17 -10.98
CA TYR A 26 7.07 1.13 -10.77
C TYR A 26 6.49 -0.20 -11.26
N SER A 27 5.79 -0.89 -10.38
CA SER A 27 4.99 -2.06 -10.71
C SER A 27 3.79 -2.16 -9.80
N TRP A 28 2.73 -2.82 -10.27
CA TRP A 28 1.59 -3.10 -9.41
C TRP A 28 1.96 -3.90 -8.16
N GLY A 29 2.98 -4.76 -8.25
CA GLY A 29 3.50 -5.48 -7.09
C GLY A 29 4.05 -4.54 -6.01
N ILE A 30 4.83 -3.52 -6.39
CA ILE A 30 5.40 -2.55 -5.45
C ILE A 30 4.31 -1.64 -4.86
N ILE A 31 3.33 -1.23 -5.66
CA ILE A 31 2.15 -0.47 -5.19
C ILE A 31 1.35 -1.29 -4.17
N VAL A 32 1.10 -2.57 -4.44
CA VAL A 32 0.42 -3.46 -3.47
C VAL A 32 1.25 -3.65 -2.21
N MET A 33 2.56 -3.89 -2.35
CA MET A 33 3.48 -4.03 -1.21
C MET A 33 3.51 -2.78 -0.34
N THR A 34 3.36 -1.59 -0.93
CA THR A 34 3.23 -0.32 -0.21
C THR A 34 2.02 -0.36 0.72
N TYR A 35 0.82 -0.66 0.21
CA TYR A 35 -0.37 -0.77 1.07
C TYR A 35 -0.27 -1.87 2.14
N VAL A 36 0.35 -3.01 1.81
CA VAL A 36 0.59 -4.10 2.78
C VAL A 36 1.54 -3.66 3.89
N PHE A 37 2.63 -2.96 3.54
CA PHE A 37 3.58 -2.40 4.50
C PHE A 37 2.90 -1.41 5.43
N ILE A 38 2.12 -0.47 4.89
CA ILE A 38 1.40 0.52 5.69
C ILE A 38 0.37 -0.13 6.62
N ARG A 39 -0.31 -1.19 6.18
CA ARG A 39 -1.19 -1.97 7.06
C ARG A 39 -0.42 -2.56 8.26
N LYS A 40 0.79 -3.06 8.04
CA LYS A 40 1.66 -3.56 9.12
C LYS A 40 2.09 -2.44 10.06
N CYS A 41 2.42 -1.27 9.53
CA CYS A 41 2.72 -0.08 10.32
C CYS A 41 1.51 0.36 11.17
N ALA A 42 0.32 0.44 10.57
CA ALA A 42 -0.92 0.78 11.27
C ALA A 42 -1.25 -0.23 12.38
N GLN A 43 -1.08 -1.53 12.12
CA GLN A 43 -1.26 -2.57 13.14
C GLN A 43 -0.26 -2.38 14.31
N ARG A 44 1.01 -2.14 14.01
CA ARG A 44 2.06 -1.88 15.00
C ARG A 44 1.73 -0.64 15.85
N SER A 45 1.28 0.44 15.22
CA SER A 45 0.89 1.67 15.90
C SER A 45 -0.28 1.43 16.86
N ARG A 46 -1.28 0.63 16.46
CA ARG A 46 -2.38 0.21 17.36
C ARG A 46 -1.88 -0.56 18.57
N GLU A 47 -0.99 -1.53 18.36
CA GLU A 47 -0.38 -2.32 19.45
C GLU A 47 0.44 -1.44 20.42
N GLN A 48 0.96 -0.31 19.95
CA GLN A 48 1.67 0.69 20.75
C GLN A 48 0.75 1.73 21.41
N GLY A 49 -0.58 1.58 21.28
CA GLY A 49 -1.55 2.48 21.89
C GLY A 49 -1.72 3.82 21.17
N LYS A 50 -1.33 3.93 19.90
CA LYS A 50 -1.64 5.10 19.08
C LYS A 50 -3.14 5.20 18.84
N ASP A 51 -3.64 6.42 18.81
CA ASP A 51 -5.05 6.71 18.59
C ASP A 51 -5.47 6.48 17.13
N LYS A 52 -6.78 6.40 16.93
CA LYS A 52 -7.39 6.15 15.62
C LYS A 52 -7.00 7.22 14.59
N ASP A 53 -6.93 8.47 15.02
CA ASP A 53 -6.60 9.61 14.16
C ASP A 53 -5.18 9.49 13.59
N THR A 54 -4.18 9.14 14.42
CA THR A 54 -2.81 8.86 13.93
C THR A 54 -2.79 7.77 12.85
N ILE A 55 -3.62 6.74 12.99
CA ILE A 55 -3.70 5.63 12.03
C ILE A 55 -4.40 6.06 10.73
N GLU A 56 -5.41 6.91 10.83
CA GLU A 56 -6.10 7.50 9.67
C GLU A 56 -5.17 8.44 8.90
N GLN A 57 -4.43 9.30 9.59
CA GLN A 57 -3.40 10.15 8.98
C GLN A 57 -2.34 9.33 8.24
N LEU A 58 -2.00 8.15 8.74
CA LEU A 58 -1.07 7.25 8.06
C LEU A 58 -1.66 6.67 6.76
N ALA A 59 -2.93 6.29 6.78
CA ALA A 59 -3.63 5.81 5.59
C ALA A 59 -3.78 6.92 4.54
N GLN A 60 -4.09 8.14 4.97
CA GLN A 60 -4.13 9.33 4.12
C GLN A 60 -2.76 9.60 3.49
N PHE A 61 -1.71 9.64 4.31
CA PHE A 61 -0.35 9.88 3.84
C PHE A 61 0.09 8.90 2.74
N VAL A 62 -0.21 7.61 2.86
CA VAL A 62 0.15 6.65 1.80
C VAL A 62 -0.69 6.85 0.54
N GLY A 63 -1.97 7.24 0.69
CA GLY A 63 -2.82 7.57 -0.45
C GLY A 63 -2.22 8.71 -1.27
N GLU A 64 -1.91 9.82 -0.59
CA GLU A 64 -1.24 10.99 -1.17
C GLU A 64 0.11 10.62 -1.78
N TYR A 65 0.93 9.82 -1.10
CA TYR A 65 2.22 9.38 -1.63
C TYR A 65 2.09 8.60 -2.94
N VAL A 66 1.15 7.65 -3.02
CA VAL A 66 0.92 6.86 -4.23
C VAL A 66 0.35 7.73 -5.34
N GLU A 67 -0.56 8.65 -5.02
CA GLU A 67 -1.08 9.63 -5.97
C GLU A 67 0.05 10.50 -6.54
N ASP A 68 0.84 11.15 -5.70
CA ASP A 68 1.92 12.04 -6.14
C ASP A 68 3.01 11.29 -6.94
N ARG A 69 3.36 10.08 -6.51
CA ARG A 69 4.52 9.36 -7.03
C ARG A 69 4.19 8.41 -8.19
N CYS A 70 3.00 7.81 -8.20
CA CYS A 70 2.67 6.73 -9.12
C CYS A 70 1.60 7.11 -10.15
N THR A 71 0.90 8.25 -10.03
CA THR A 71 -0.20 8.61 -10.95
C THR A 71 0.19 8.55 -12.42
N GLN A 72 1.32 9.15 -12.80
CA GLN A 72 1.77 9.12 -14.19
C GLN A 72 1.98 7.68 -14.71
N TRP A 73 2.56 6.80 -13.88
CA TRP A 73 2.77 5.40 -14.27
C TRP A 73 1.46 4.61 -14.34
N ILE A 74 0.52 4.89 -13.42
CA ILE A 74 -0.81 4.28 -13.40
C ILE A 74 -1.60 4.66 -14.65
N GLU A 75 -1.60 5.95 -15.01
CA GLU A 75 -2.31 6.46 -16.20
C GLU A 75 -1.75 5.89 -17.51
N GLN A 76 -0.43 5.68 -17.59
CA GLN A 76 0.21 5.01 -18.73
C GLN A 76 -0.26 3.57 -18.95
N ARG A 77 -0.89 2.96 -17.95
CA ARG A 77 -1.36 1.57 -17.96
C ARG A 77 -2.88 1.49 -17.89
N GLU A 78 -3.61 2.38 -18.56
CA GLU A 78 -5.09 2.36 -18.55
C GLU A 78 -5.67 2.50 -17.11
N GLY A 79 -4.90 3.04 -16.17
CA GLY A 79 -5.33 3.21 -14.79
C GLY A 79 -5.45 1.89 -14.01
N TRP A 80 -6.37 1.87 -13.06
CA TRP A 80 -6.62 0.70 -12.20
C TRP A 80 -7.31 -0.46 -12.93
N ASP A 81 -7.75 -0.27 -14.18
CA ASP A 81 -8.30 -1.36 -14.99
C ASP A 81 -7.23 -2.37 -15.41
N ASP A 82 -6.01 -1.93 -15.75
CA ASP A 82 -4.87 -2.85 -16.00
C ASP A 82 -4.48 -3.62 -14.74
N PHE A 83 -4.58 -2.99 -13.56
CA PHE A 83 -4.39 -3.70 -12.29
C PHE A 83 -5.40 -4.85 -12.17
N CYS A 84 -6.69 -4.56 -12.34
CA CYS A 84 -7.75 -5.56 -12.28
C CYS A 84 -7.49 -6.67 -13.30
N GLN A 85 -7.17 -6.34 -14.55
CA GLN A 85 -6.88 -7.33 -15.57
C GLN A 85 -5.65 -8.18 -15.25
N THR A 86 -4.55 -7.57 -14.81
CA THR A 86 -3.29 -8.25 -14.46
C THR A 86 -3.52 -9.28 -13.37
N PHE A 87 -4.30 -8.94 -12.34
CA PHE A 87 -4.53 -9.85 -11.22
C PHE A 87 -5.71 -10.80 -11.45
N MET A 88 -6.75 -10.40 -12.20
CA MET A 88 -7.90 -11.26 -12.52
C MET A 88 -7.57 -12.30 -13.59
N LYS A 89 -6.82 -11.97 -14.66
CA LYS A 89 -6.42 -12.94 -15.70
C LYS A 89 -5.56 -14.08 -15.14
N ASN A 90 -4.73 -13.78 -14.14
CA ASN A 90 -3.92 -14.78 -13.44
C ASN A 90 -4.72 -15.66 -12.45
N THR A 91 -6.02 -15.40 -12.23
CA THR A 91 -6.84 -16.26 -11.35
C THR A 91 -7.46 -17.47 -12.04
N HIS A 92 -7.38 -17.60 -13.37
CA HIS A 92 -7.89 -18.77 -14.10
C HIS A 92 -6.93 -19.96 -14.10
N ASN A 93 -5.64 -19.75 -13.76
CA ASN A 93 -4.67 -20.82 -13.55
C ASN A 93 -4.38 -20.97 -12.06
N SER A 94 -4.89 -22.06 -11.49
CA SER A 94 -4.81 -22.44 -10.08
C SER A 94 -3.38 -22.39 -9.51
N ARG A 95 -3.01 -21.25 -8.92
CA ARG A 95 -1.98 -21.11 -7.86
C ARG A 95 -1.96 -19.73 -7.15
N ALA A 96 -3.00 -18.90 -7.31
CA ALA A 96 -3.10 -17.56 -6.71
C ALA A 96 -4.17 -17.48 -5.61
N THR A 97 -4.08 -18.32 -4.58
CA THR A 97 -5.05 -18.32 -3.46
C THR A 97 -4.90 -17.09 -2.53
N ALA A 98 -3.81 -16.32 -2.64
CA ALA A 98 -3.51 -15.19 -1.75
C ALA A 98 -3.93 -13.81 -2.30
N ILE A 99 -4.24 -13.68 -3.59
CA ILE A 99 -4.50 -12.37 -4.23
C ILE A 99 -5.94 -11.91 -4.03
N LYS A 100 -6.90 -12.83 -4.05
CA LYS A 100 -8.33 -12.55 -3.81
C LYS A 100 -8.60 -11.83 -2.48
N PRO A 101 -8.05 -12.25 -1.32
CA PRO A 101 -8.28 -11.52 -0.06
C PRO A 101 -7.59 -10.15 -0.01
N MET A 102 -6.51 -9.91 -0.77
CA MET A 102 -5.85 -8.60 -0.81
C MET A 102 -6.67 -7.56 -1.57
N VAL A 103 -7.18 -7.89 -2.76
CA VAL A 103 -8.03 -6.96 -3.53
C VAL A 103 -9.34 -6.68 -2.78
N ILE A 104 -9.93 -7.71 -2.15
CA ILE A 104 -11.12 -7.54 -1.28
C ILE A 104 -10.79 -6.66 -0.07
N ALA A 105 -9.61 -6.79 0.54
CA ALA A 105 -9.21 -5.93 1.66
C ALA A 105 -9.03 -4.47 1.23
N VAL A 106 -8.45 -4.20 0.06
CA VAL A 106 -8.32 -2.83 -0.47
C VAL A 106 -9.69 -2.23 -0.77
N VAL A 107 -10.57 -2.97 -1.45
CA VAL A 107 -11.93 -2.50 -1.80
C VAL A 107 -12.82 -2.31 -0.57
N THR A 108 -12.73 -3.19 0.44
CA THR A 108 -13.47 -3.03 1.70
C THR A 108 -12.93 -1.86 2.54
N MET A 109 -11.64 -1.53 2.46
CA MET A 109 -11.10 -0.33 3.09
C MET A 109 -11.61 0.96 2.44
N THR A 110 -11.86 1.00 1.13
CA THR A 110 -12.47 2.18 0.48
C THR A 110 -13.95 2.35 0.82
N LEU A 111 -14.69 1.24 1.02
CA LEU A 111 -16.13 1.28 1.30
C LEU A 111 -16.46 1.43 2.80
N ALA A 112 -15.58 1.03 3.71
CA ALA A 112 -15.80 1.14 5.16
C ALA A 112 -15.58 2.56 5.74
N TYR A 113 -15.20 3.53 4.90
CA TYR A 113 -14.99 4.94 5.27
C TYR A 113 -16.09 5.88 4.74
N LYS A 114 -17.25 5.35 4.32
CA LYS A 114 -18.47 6.12 4.06
C LYS A 114 -19.51 5.96 5.16
#